data_AF-A0A4V1SMS5-F1
#
_entry.id   AF-A0A4V1SMS5-F1
#
_cell.length_a   1.000
_cell.length_b   1.000
_cell.length_c   1.000
_cell.angle_alpha   90.00
_cell.angle_beta   90.00
_cell.angle_gamma   90.00
#
_symmetry.space_group_name_H-M   'P 1'
#
loop_
_entity.id
_entity.type
_entity.pdbx_description
1 polymer ?
#
loop_
_entity_poly.entity_id
_entity_poly.type
_entity_poly.pdbx_seq_one_letter_code
_entity_poly.pdbx_strand_id
1 'polypeptide(L)'
;YSPAIEKIVFWLNKAITVAENDKQKDALQKLVKFYQTGDLKDFDTYSIAWVKDIDSRIDVVNGFIEVYGDATGKRGSYESVVSLRDMEATKRIAAIAKEAQWFEDNSPLMPEHKKKTVTGISAKVITAIVEAGDAAPSTPIGINLPNSNWIRQKHGSKSVSLGNIVYSYNVVGAKSPSMKEFAFSQEIIDRAKQYGALAGELHTDMHEVIGHASGKINDGVGTPDLTLKNYANTLEEARADLVALYYIMDPKLVEIGVMPSLEVGKAEYDNYILNGMMLQLNRLDLGDQLEEAHMRNRQINASWAYEKGKKDNVIERVTKDGKTYFKINDYNKLRTIFGELLKEIQRIKSEGDYKAATALVEGYGVKVDQALHKEVKERFSKLNIAPYKGFVQPKLVAVMDGDKIKDVKVEYPTSYESQMLGFGKEYSFLPNKN
;
A
#
# COMPACT_ATOMS: atom_id res chain seq x y z
N TYR A 1 18.77 26.68 -4.01
CA TYR A 1 19.25 25.60 -3.12
C TYR A 1 20.62 25.01 -3.52
N SER A 2 21.51 25.76 -4.18
CA SER A 2 22.80 25.23 -4.68
C SER A 2 23.65 24.52 -3.62
N PRO A 3 23.84 25.07 -2.40
CA PRO A 3 24.71 24.44 -1.40
C PRO A 3 24.31 23.02 -1.02
N ALA A 4 23.00 22.74 -0.96
CA ALA A 4 22.49 21.38 -0.72
C ALA A 4 22.56 20.52 -1.98
N ILE A 5 22.20 21.06 -3.14
CA ILE A 5 22.24 20.34 -4.43
C ILE A 5 23.67 19.90 -4.78
N GLU A 6 24.68 20.72 -4.49
CA GLU A 6 26.09 20.35 -4.68
C GLU A 6 26.50 19.14 -3.81
N LYS A 7 25.96 19.03 -2.59
CA LYS A 7 26.16 17.84 -1.73
C LYS A 7 25.44 16.62 -2.28
N ILE A 8 24.23 16.77 -2.80
CA ILE A 8 23.48 15.70 -3.48
C ILE A 8 24.30 15.19 -4.68
N VAL A 9 24.75 16.10 -5.56
CA VAL A 9 25.55 15.78 -6.74
C VAL A 9 26.88 15.13 -6.36
N PHE A 10 27.53 15.58 -5.29
CA PHE A 10 28.76 14.93 -4.79
C PHE A 10 28.51 13.46 -4.45
N TRP A 11 27.45 13.15 -3.68
CA TRP A 11 27.14 11.77 -3.28
C TRP A 11 26.64 10.92 -4.45
N LEU A 12 25.85 11.48 -5.37
CA LEU A 12 25.45 10.78 -6.60
C LEU A 12 26.66 10.42 -7.47
N ASN A 13 27.64 11.31 -7.61
CA ASN A 13 28.88 11.01 -8.33
C ASN A 13 29.68 9.87 -7.67
N LYS A 14 29.67 9.76 -6.33
CA LYS A 14 30.25 8.61 -5.63
C LYS A 14 29.46 7.33 -5.92
N ALA A 15 28.13 7.38 -5.89
CA ALA A 15 27.26 6.24 -6.19
C ALA A 15 27.45 5.72 -7.63
N ILE A 16 27.62 6.61 -8.61
CA ILE A 16 27.89 6.26 -10.02
C ILE A 16 29.12 5.35 -10.17
N THR A 17 30.15 5.50 -9.33
CA THR A 17 31.37 4.66 -9.39
C THR A 17 31.18 3.24 -8.88
N VAL A 18 30.07 2.98 -8.18
CA VAL A 18 29.72 1.69 -7.57
C VAL A 18 28.34 1.21 -8.02
N ALA A 19 27.85 1.70 -9.16
CA ALA A 19 26.58 1.27 -9.74
C ALA A 19 26.61 -0.22 -10.08
N GLU A 20 25.49 -0.92 -9.87
CA GLU A 20 25.35 -2.37 -10.05
C GLU A 20 25.43 -2.78 -11.53
N ASN A 21 25.03 -1.90 -12.44
CA ASN A 21 25.06 -2.12 -13.88
C ASN A 21 25.01 -0.79 -14.66
N ASP A 22 25.17 -0.87 -15.98
CA ASP A 22 25.21 0.29 -16.87
C ASP A 22 23.89 1.07 -16.93
N LYS A 23 22.72 0.42 -16.75
CA LYS A 23 21.42 1.11 -16.75
C LYS A 23 21.26 1.97 -15.50
N GLN A 24 21.62 1.45 -14.33
CA GLN A 24 21.62 2.20 -13.08
C GLN A 24 22.59 3.38 -13.16
N LYS A 25 23.79 3.13 -13.67
CA LYS A 25 24.82 4.16 -13.88
C LYS A 25 24.31 5.28 -14.78
N ASP A 26 23.68 4.94 -15.90
CA ASP A 26 23.11 5.88 -16.86
C ASP A 26 22.00 6.74 -16.23
N ALA A 27 21.10 6.13 -15.46
CA ALA A 27 20.06 6.85 -14.73
C ALA A 27 20.67 7.85 -13.73
N LEU A 28 21.62 7.43 -12.90
CA LEU A 28 22.28 8.30 -11.93
C LEU A 28 23.05 9.46 -12.61
N GLN A 29 23.73 9.20 -13.74
CA GLN A 29 24.42 10.23 -14.51
C GLN A 29 23.45 11.28 -15.07
N LYS A 30 22.29 10.86 -15.58
CA LYS A 30 21.24 11.77 -16.03
C LYS A 30 20.62 12.57 -14.90
N LEU A 31 20.47 11.96 -13.71
CA LEU A 31 20.01 12.68 -12.51
C LEU A 31 21.00 13.77 -12.09
N VAL A 32 22.30 13.46 -12.09
CA VAL A 32 23.37 14.46 -11.85
C VAL A 32 23.28 15.59 -12.87
N LYS A 33 23.09 15.27 -14.16
CA LYS A 33 22.92 16.28 -15.21
C LYS A 33 21.74 17.20 -14.91
N PHE A 34 20.57 16.66 -14.57
CA PHE A 34 19.40 17.45 -14.18
C PHE A 34 19.71 18.41 -13.03
N TYR A 35 20.39 17.95 -11.97
CA TYR A 35 20.75 18.83 -10.86
C TYR A 35 21.74 19.94 -11.23
N GLN A 36 22.61 19.70 -12.21
CA GLN A 36 23.58 20.69 -12.69
C GLN A 36 22.96 21.70 -13.65
N THR A 37 22.01 21.29 -14.51
CA THR A 37 21.40 22.14 -15.54
C THR A 37 20.12 22.82 -15.08
N GLY A 38 19.34 22.17 -14.21
CA GLY A 38 17.98 22.56 -13.87
C GLY A 38 16.96 22.39 -15.01
N ASP A 39 17.33 21.76 -16.13
CA ASP A 39 16.44 21.57 -17.28
C ASP A 39 15.45 20.42 -17.04
N LEU A 40 14.15 20.71 -17.11
CA LEU A 40 13.09 19.71 -16.96
C LEU A 40 13.14 18.61 -18.03
N LYS A 41 13.71 18.90 -19.22
CA LYS A 41 13.95 17.86 -20.23
C LYS A 41 15.00 16.85 -19.76
N ASP A 42 16.01 17.30 -19.01
CA ASP A 42 16.98 16.38 -18.41
C ASP A 42 16.31 15.48 -17.37
N PHE A 43 15.34 16.02 -16.59
CA PHE A 43 14.54 15.22 -15.66
C PHE A 43 13.66 14.17 -16.38
N ASP A 44 13.07 14.50 -17.53
CA ASP A 44 12.35 13.53 -18.37
C ASP A 44 13.30 12.42 -18.87
N THR A 45 14.51 12.78 -19.32
CA THR A 45 15.50 11.78 -19.77
C THR A 45 15.98 10.87 -18.63
N TYR A 46 16.18 11.43 -17.44
CA TYR A 46 16.46 10.68 -16.21
C TYR A 46 15.31 9.70 -15.93
N SER A 47 14.08 10.18 -15.93
CA SER A 47 12.88 9.39 -15.63
C SER A 47 12.75 8.20 -16.59
N ILE A 48 13.02 8.39 -17.89
CA ILE A 48 13.03 7.30 -18.88
C ILE A 48 14.12 6.28 -18.60
N ALA A 49 15.34 6.72 -18.27
CA ALA A 49 16.44 5.82 -17.95
C ALA A 49 16.16 5.04 -16.67
N TRP A 50 15.62 5.72 -15.65
CA TRP A 50 15.23 5.11 -14.37
C TRP A 50 14.17 4.03 -14.56
N VAL A 51 13.10 4.27 -15.32
CA VAL A 51 12.07 3.26 -15.60
C VAL A 51 12.64 2.02 -16.30
N LYS A 52 13.62 2.20 -17.19
CA LYS A 52 14.24 1.09 -17.94
C LYS A 52 15.18 0.23 -17.09
N ASP A 53 15.68 0.75 -15.98
CA ASP A 53 16.45 -0.04 -15.03
C ASP A 53 15.53 -0.90 -14.15
N ILE A 54 15.25 -2.11 -14.62
CA ILE A 54 14.43 -3.10 -13.90
C ILE A 54 15.25 -4.23 -13.28
N ASP A 55 16.57 -4.21 -13.48
CA ASP A 55 17.46 -5.33 -13.14
C ASP A 55 18.21 -5.05 -11.84
N SER A 56 18.49 -3.78 -11.53
CA SER A 56 19.13 -3.37 -10.28
C SER A 56 18.38 -3.82 -9.04
N ARG A 57 19.14 -4.17 -8.00
CA ARG A 57 18.59 -4.52 -6.70
C ARG A 57 18.40 -3.27 -5.86
N ILE A 58 19.34 -2.34 -5.91
CA ILE A 58 19.26 -1.04 -5.24
C ILE A 58 18.61 -0.05 -6.18
N ASP A 59 17.69 0.75 -5.66
CA ASP A 59 17.02 1.80 -6.42
C ASP A 59 16.93 3.08 -5.57
N VAL A 60 16.80 4.22 -6.24
CA VAL A 60 16.70 5.51 -5.59
C VAL A 60 15.69 6.41 -6.29
N VAL A 61 14.77 6.96 -5.50
CA VAL A 61 14.05 8.19 -5.83
C VAL A 61 14.84 9.32 -5.16
N ASN A 62 15.24 10.36 -5.90
CA ASN A 62 15.89 11.55 -5.35
C ASN A 62 15.61 12.71 -6.31
N GLY A 63 14.76 13.66 -5.90
CA GLY A 63 14.22 14.64 -6.84
C GLY A 63 13.16 15.54 -6.25
N PHE A 64 12.61 16.42 -7.10
CA PHE A 64 11.39 17.17 -6.81
C PHE A 64 10.22 16.41 -7.44
N ILE A 65 9.47 15.65 -6.65
CA ILE A 65 8.62 14.56 -7.18
C ILE A 65 7.14 14.90 -7.09
N GLU A 66 6.61 15.00 -5.88
CA GLU A 66 5.17 15.12 -5.65
C GLU A 66 4.73 16.57 -5.54
N VAL A 67 3.61 16.90 -6.19
CA VAL A 67 3.13 18.29 -6.29
C VAL A 67 2.04 18.64 -5.27
N TYR A 68 1.78 17.76 -4.30
CA TYR A 68 0.68 17.90 -3.33
C TYR A 68 0.80 19.14 -2.45
N GLY A 69 2.04 19.55 -2.14
CA GLY A 69 2.32 20.74 -1.33
C GLY A 69 2.14 22.07 -2.07
N ASP A 70 2.00 22.06 -3.40
CA ASP A 70 1.73 23.25 -4.19
C ASP A 70 0.23 23.38 -4.46
N ALA A 71 -0.39 24.47 -4.00
CA ALA A 71 -1.80 24.76 -4.24
C ALA A 71 -2.18 24.81 -5.73
N THR A 72 -1.20 25.05 -6.61
CA THR A 72 -1.40 25.02 -8.07
C THR A 72 -1.09 23.67 -8.72
N GLY A 73 -0.54 22.71 -7.96
CA GLY A 73 -0.18 21.37 -8.41
C GLY A 73 0.93 21.33 -9.46
N LYS A 74 1.89 22.28 -9.43
CA LYS A 74 2.92 22.42 -10.47
C LYS A 74 4.35 22.24 -9.97
N ARG A 75 4.62 22.49 -8.69
CA ARG A 75 5.96 22.44 -8.10
C ARG A 75 6.09 21.21 -7.21
N GLY A 76 7.07 20.36 -7.50
CA GLY A 76 7.36 19.17 -6.71
C GLY A 76 8.09 19.51 -5.40
N SER A 77 7.71 18.88 -4.30
CA SER A 77 8.49 18.84 -3.05
C SER A 77 9.73 17.96 -3.24
N TYR A 78 10.83 18.28 -2.55
CA TYR A 78 12.01 17.43 -2.57
C TYR A 78 11.78 16.18 -1.72
N GLU A 79 12.03 15.01 -2.28
CA GLU A 79 12.03 13.74 -1.55
C GLU A 79 13.20 12.86 -2.01
N SER A 80 13.59 11.95 -1.11
CA SER A 80 14.52 10.89 -1.44
C SER A 80 14.16 9.60 -0.71
N VAL A 81 14.17 8.48 -1.44
CA VAL A 81 13.98 7.13 -0.90
C VAL A 81 15.04 6.24 -1.51
N VAL A 82 16.01 5.82 -0.69
CA VAL A 82 16.95 4.75 -1.07
C VAL A 82 16.32 3.43 -0.67
N SER A 83 16.24 2.51 -1.62
CA SER A 83 15.55 1.24 -1.41
C SER A 83 16.32 0.07 -2.01
N LEU A 84 16.00 -1.13 -1.58
CA LEU A 84 16.45 -2.36 -2.21
C LEU A 84 15.28 -3.30 -2.45
N ARG A 85 15.34 -4.09 -3.52
CA ARG A 85 14.34 -5.12 -3.81
C ARG A 85 14.30 -6.17 -2.70
N ASP A 86 13.12 -6.36 -2.12
CA ASP A 86 12.89 -7.35 -1.08
C ASP A 86 12.82 -8.74 -1.71
N MET A 87 13.84 -9.56 -1.48
CA MET A 87 13.96 -10.88 -2.10
C MET A 87 13.00 -11.90 -1.49
N GLU A 88 12.60 -11.74 -0.23
CA GLU A 88 11.67 -12.67 0.42
C GLU A 88 10.23 -12.39 -0.01
N ALA A 89 9.82 -11.12 -0.01
CA ALA A 89 8.54 -10.72 -0.59
C ALA A 89 8.48 -11.06 -2.09
N THR A 90 9.60 -10.89 -2.83
CA THR A 90 9.70 -11.32 -4.23
C THR A 90 9.44 -12.82 -4.39
N LYS A 91 9.96 -13.69 -3.50
CA LYS A 91 9.68 -15.13 -3.56
C LYS A 91 8.19 -15.42 -3.36
N ARG A 92 7.58 -14.77 -2.37
CA ARG A 92 6.15 -14.94 -2.07
C ARG A 92 5.26 -14.48 -3.22
N ILE A 93 5.52 -13.29 -3.75
CA ILE A 93 4.86 -12.74 -4.95
C ILE A 93 5.07 -13.66 -6.16
N ALA A 94 6.30 -14.17 -6.37
CA ALA A 94 6.59 -15.06 -7.49
C ALA A 94 5.82 -16.39 -7.37
N ALA A 95 5.68 -16.94 -6.16
CA ALA A 95 4.87 -18.14 -5.93
C ALA A 95 3.40 -17.89 -6.27
N ILE A 96 2.83 -16.74 -5.89
CA ILE A 96 1.45 -16.35 -6.23
C ILE A 96 1.30 -16.12 -7.73
N ALA A 97 2.22 -15.35 -8.33
CA ALA A 97 2.21 -15.00 -9.75
C ALA A 97 2.31 -16.22 -10.66
N LYS A 98 3.08 -17.25 -10.26
CA LYS A 98 3.19 -18.52 -10.98
C LYS A 98 1.84 -19.23 -11.10
N GLU A 99 0.97 -19.06 -10.11
CA GLU A 99 -0.37 -19.64 -10.05
C GLU A 99 -1.46 -18.67 -10.50
N ALA A 100 -1.11 -17.51 -11.08
CA ALA A 100 -2.10 -16.47 -11.42
C ALA A 100 -3.21 -16.96 -12.37
N GLN A 101 -2.87 -17.83 -13.33
CA GLN A 101 -3.88 -18.43 -14.19
C GLN A 101 -4.82 -19.35 -13.40
N TRP A 102 -4.30 -20.10 -12.42
CA TRP A 102 -5.14 -20.92 -11.53
C TRP A 102 -6.10 -20.05 -10.74
N PHE A 103 -5.64 -18.90 -10.21
CA PHE A 103 -6.50 -17.95 -9.51
C PHE A 103 -7.55 -17.31 -10.44
N GLU A 104 -7.25 -17.07 -11.71
CA GLU A 104 -8.25 -16.59 -12.67
C GLU A 104 -9.30 -17.66 -12.98
N ASP A 105 -8.85 -18.87 -13.30
CA ASP A 105 -9.70 -19.99 -13.71
C ASP A 105 -10.64 -20.42 -12.58
N ASN A 106 -10.16 -20.44 -11.32
CA ASN A 106 -10.92 -20.82 -10.14
C ASN A 106 -11.66 -19.66 -9.47
N SER A 107 -11.62 -18.46 -10.06
CA SER A 107 -12.31 -17.30 -9.49
C SER A 107 -13.84 -17.46 -9.54
N PRO A 108 -14.59 -16.78 -8.65
CA PRO A 108 -16.04 -16.77 -8.66
C PRO A 108 -16.63 -15.90 -9.79
N LEU A 109 -15.77 -15.30 -10.63
CA LEU A 109 -16.18 -14.46 -11.74
C LEU A 109 -17.03 -15.24 -12.75
N MET A 110 -17.88 -14.52 -13.48
CA MET A 110 -18.59 -15.10 -14.62
C MET A 110 -17.59 -15.56 -15.69
N PRO A 111 -17.79 -16.72 -16.34
CA PRO A 111 -16.85 -17.25 -17.34
C PRO A 111 -16.47 -16.25 -18.45
N GLU A 112 -17.43 -15.46 -18.91
CA GLU A 112 -17.26 -14.42 -19.92
C GLU A 112 -16.38 -13.25 -19.46
N HIS A 113 -16.28 -13.01 -18.14
CA HIS A 113 -15.46 -11.96 -17.54
C HIS A 113 -14.07 -12.44 -17.14
N LYS A 114 -13.75 -13.73 -17.31
CA LYS A 114 -12.42 -14.29 -17.05
C LYS A 114 -11.48 -14.07 -18.23
N LYS A 115 -10.20 -13.84 -17.94
CA LYS A 115 -9.11 -13.84 -18.92
C LYS A 115 -8.75 -15.28 -19.31
N LYS A 116 -8.61 -15.52 -20.61
CA LYS A 116 -8.04 -16.78 -21.14
C LYS A 116 -6.56 -16.94 -20.80
N THR A 117 -5.86 -15.82 -20.65
CA THR A 117 -4.43 -15.79 -20.30
C THR A 117 -4.19 -14.55 -19.44
N VAL A 118 -3.77 -14.77 -18.20
CA VAL A 118 -3.35 -13.69 -17.30
C VAL A 118 -1.96 -13.23 -17.71
N THR A 119 -1.82 -11.93 -17.95
CA THR A 119 -0.55 -11.28 -18.30
C THR A 119 -0.43 -9.97 -17.55
N GLY A 120 0.77 -9.38 -17.53
CA GLY A 120 0.99 -8.05 -16.94
C GLY A 120 1.09 -8.05 -15.41
N ILE A 121 1.47 -9.18 -14.81
CA ILE A 121 1.70 -9.25 -13.37
C ILE A 121 3.03 -8.58 -13.07
N SER A 122 2.98 -7.39 -12.48
CA SER A 122 4.16 -6.71 -11.97
C SER A 122 3.85 -6.16 -10.59
N ALA A 123 4.22 -6.90 -9.54
CA ALA A 123 4.32 -6.34 -8.19
C ALA A 123 5.78 -6.38 -7.77
N LYS A 124 6.27 -5.28 -7.21
CA LYS A 124 7.62 -5.17 -6.68
C LYS A 124 7.52 -4.67 -5.26
N VAL A 125 8.02 -5.47 -4.32
CA VAL A 125 8.19 -5.04 -2.94
C VAL A 125 9.62 -4.62 -2.73
N ILE A 126 9.79 -3.50 -2.06
CA ILE A 126 11.09 -2.93 -1.71
C ILE A 126 11.20 -2.80 -0.19
N THR A 127 12.42 -2.90 0.29
CA THR A 127 12.82 -2.49 1.62
C THR A 127 13.36 -1.06 1.52
N ALA A 128 12.69 -0.11 2.17
CA ALA A 128 13.22 1.24 2.35
C ALA A 128 14.45 1.20 3.28
N ILE A 129 15.59 1.74 2.81
CA ILE A 129 16.84 1.77 3.58
C ILE A 129 16.92 3.08 4.36
N VAL A 130 16.80 4.22 3.68
CA VAL A 130 16.80 5.58 4.25
C VAL A 130 15.90 6.47 3.40
N GLU A 131 15.12 7.31 4.06
CA GLU A 131 14.20 8.28 3.49
C GLU A 131 14.55 9.70 3.94
N ALA A 132 14.30 10.69 3.10
CA ALA A 132 14.52 12.10 3.38
C ALA A 132 13.55 13.00 2.61
N GLY A 133 13.45 14.27 3.01
CA GLY A 133 12.52 15.23 2.41
C GLY A 133 11.08 14.86 2.70
N ASP A 134 10.20 14.98 1.71
CA ASP A 134 8.76 14.73 1.88
C ASP A 134 8.41 13.25 2.15
N ALA A 135 9.39 12.34 2.05
CA ALA A 135 9.26 10.93 2.41
C ALA A 135 9.64 10.62 3.87
N ALA A 136 10.07 11.61 4.68
CA ALA A 136 10.43 11.38 6.08
C ALA A 136 10.14 12.61 6.99
N PRO A 137 9.70 12.41 8.25
CA PRO A 137 9.50 11.12 8.92
C PRO A 137 8.18 10.44 8.58
N SER A 138 7.24 11.14 7.94
CA SER A 138 6.00 10.55 7.43
C SER A 138 6.27 10.02 6.03
N THR A 139 6.19 8.71 5.84
CA THR A 139 6.54 8.03 4.58
C THR A 139 5.29 7.41 3.93
N PRO A 140 5.23 7.34 2.59
CA PRO A 140 4.25 6.49 1.90
C PRO A 140 4.46 4.99 2.20
N ILE A 141 3.45 4.18 1.89
CA ILE A 141 3.55 2.71 1.91
C ILE A 141 3.75 2.11 0.52
N GLY A 142 3.66 2.94 -0.52
CA GLY A 142 3.90 2.56 -1.91
C GLY A 142 4.22 3.78 -2.76
N ILE A 143 4.94 3.57 -3.86
CA ILE A 143 5.43 4.62 -4.77
C ILE A 143 5.11 4.19 -6.20
N ASN A 144 4.55 5.09 -7.01
CA ASN A 144 4.22 4.81 -8.41
C ASN A 144 4.68 5.93 -9.35
N LEU A 145 5.90 5.78 -9.88
CA LEU A 145 6.62 6.82 -10.60
C LEU A 145 7.06 6.38 -12.01
N PRO A 146 7.37 7.32 -12.93
CA PRO A 146 7.31 8.77 -12.76
C PRO A 146 5.87 9.33 -12.88
N ASN A 147 5.70 10.61 -12.55
CA ASN A 147 4.43 11.33 -12.65
C ASN A 147 4.06 11.75 -14.09
N SER A 148 5.04 11.84 -15.01
CA SER A 148 4.80 12.21 -16.41
C SER A 148 3.99 11.14 -17.17
N ASN A 149 2.70 11.40 -17.42
CA ASN A 149 1.79 10.47 -18.10
C ASN A 149 2.30 9.95 -19.45
N TRP A 150 2.94 10.80 -20.25
CA TRP A 150 3.47 10.38 -21.55
C TRP A 150 4.63 9.39 -21.41
N ILE A 151 5.46 9.54 -20.36
CA ILE A 151 6.55 8.59 -20.05
C ILE A 151 5.93 7.28 -19.60
N ARG A 152 4.96 7.32 -18.69
CA ARG A 152 4.23 6.13 -18.23
C ARG A 152 3.64 5.35 -19.39
N GLN A 153 2.99 6.04 -20.33
CA GLN A 153 2.36 5.43 -21.49
C GLN A 153 3.36 4.84 -22.50
N LYS A 154 4.49 5.51 -22.76
CA LYS A 154 5.46 5.10 -23.80
C LYS A 154 6.60 4.22 -23.31
N HIS A 155 6.97 4.35 -22.04
CA HIS A 155 8.17 3.76 -21.46
C HIS A 155 7.87 2.92 -20.22
N GLY A 156 6.67 3.04 -19.64
CA GLY A 156 6.25 2.32 -18.43
C GLY A 156 6.43 3.14 -17.16
N SER A 157 6.11 2.51 -16.03
CA SER A 157 6.29 3.05 -14.68
C SER A 157 6.88 1.97 -13.75
N LYS A 158 7.36 2.38 -12.59
CA LYS A 158 7.66 1.49 -11.47
C LYS A 158 6.64 1.76 -10.37
N SER A 159 5.82 0.75 -10.08
CA SER A 159 4.95 0.71 -8.91
C SER A 159 5.57 -0.24 -7.88
N VAL A 160 5.81 0.26 -6.67
CA VAL A 160 6.48 -0.50 -5.61
C VAL A 160 5.76 -0.33 -4.27
N SER A 161 5.74 -1.39 -3.45
CA SER A 161 5.29 -1.32 -2.05
C SER A 161 6.49 -1.34 -1.10
N LEU A 162 6.45 -0.50 -0.06
CA LEU A 162 7.51 -0.40 0.96
C LEU A 162 7.25 -1.44 2.05
N GLY A 163 7.68 -2.68 1.80
CA GLY A 163 7.33 -3.86 2.60
C GLY A 163 7.72 -3.72 4.07
N ASN A 164 8.92 -3.20 4.37
CA ASN A 164 9.37 -3.02 5.75
C ASN A 164 8.62 -1.91 6.50
N ILE A 165 8.12 -0.88 5.79
CA ILE A 165 7.26 0.16 6.37
C ILE A 165 5.89 -0.44 6.69
N VAL A 166 5.27 -1.15 5.75
CA VAL A 166 4.00 -1.86 5.94
C VAL A 166 4.10 -2.87 7.09
N TYR A 167 5.15 -3.69 7.10
CA TYR A 167 5.44 -4.62 8.17
C TYR A 167 5.51 -3.93 9.53
N SER A 168 6.24 -2.79 9.62
CA SER A 168 6.38 -2.04 10.86
C SER A 168 5.05 -1.47 11.35
N TYR A 169 4.23 -0.93 10.44
CA TYR A 169 2.85 -0.52 10.75
C TYR A 169 2.03 -1.70 11.30
N ASN A 170 2.10 -2.86 10.66
CA ASN A 170 1.36 -4.05 11.07
C ASN A 170 1.81 -4.56 12.45
N VAL A 171 3.12 -4.60 12.72
CA VAL A 171 3.68 -5.02 14.01
C VAL A 171 3.24 -4.06 15.13
N VAL A 172 3.31 -2.75 14.89
CA VAL A 172 2.86 -1.74 15.87
C VAL A 172 1.34 -1.81 16.05
N GLY A 173 0.59 -1.98 14.96
CA GLY A 173 -0.86 -2.15 14.95
C GLY A 173 -1.31 -3.36 15.77
N ALA A 174 -0.68 -4.51 15.60
CA ALA A 174 -0.96 -5.72 16.35
C ALA A 174 -0.68 -5.58 17.86
N LYS A 175 0.27 -4.72 18.23
CA LYS A 175 0.59 -4.38 19.63
C LYS A 175 -0.19 -3.18 20.17
N SER A 176 -0.96 -2.52 19.31
CA SER A 176 -1.69 -1.31 19.66
C SER A 176 -2.72 -1.58 20.77
N PRO A 177 -2.90 -0.65 21.73
CA PRO A 177 -4.03 -0.70 22.65
C PRO A 177 -5.39 -0.79 21.94
N SER A 178 -5.49 -0.31 20.70
CA SER A 178 -6.72 -0.41 19.89
C SER A 178 -7.16 -1.85 19.67
N MET A 179 -6.24 -2.79 19.43
CA MET A 179 -6.64 -4.18 19.24
C MET A 179 -7.30 -4.76 20.50
N LYS A 180 -6.77 -4.42 21.69
CA LYS A 180 -7.38 -4.84 22.96
C LYS A 180 -8.72 -4.17 23.23
N GLU A 181 -8.89 -2.92 22.80
CA GLU A 181 -10.11 -2.15 23.02
C GLU A 181 -11.25 -2.56 22.07
N PHE A 182 -10.93 -2.91 20.82
CA PHE A 182 -11.91 -3.06 19.74
C PHE A 182 -12.11 -4.49 19.25
N ALA A 183 -11.17 -5.42 19.50
CA ALA A 183 -11.40 -6.83 19.20
C ALA A 183 -12.38 -7.45 20.21
N PHE A 184 -13.25 -8.34 19.72
CA PHE A 184 -14.30 -8.94 20.55
C PHE A 184 -13.76 -9.92 21.61
N SER A 185 -12.73 -10.70 21.28
CA SER A 185 -12.22 -11.78 22.13
C SER A 185 -10.70 -11.84 22.19
N GLN A 186 -10.19 -12.51 23.23
CA GLN A 186 -8.76 -12.74 23.41
C GLN A 186 -8.17 -13.60 22.29
N GLU A 187 -8.95 -14.54 21.74
CA GLU A 187 -8.56 -15.36 20.59
C GLU A 187 -8.24 -14.49 19.35
N ILE A 188 -9.10 -13.52 19.01
CA ILE A 188 -8.87 -12.60 17.90
C ILE A 188 -7.60 -11.77 18.14
N ILE A 189 -7.40 -11.31 19.36
CA ILE A 189 -6.22 -10.54 19.75
C ILE A 189 -4.94 -11.37 19.56
N ASP A 190 -4.94 -12.62 20.00
CA ASP A 190 -3.75 -13.47 19.93
C ASP A 190 -3.46 -13.95 18.51
N ARG A 191 -4.51 -14.25 17.73
CA ARG A 191 -4.39 -14.49 16.28
C ARG A 191 -3.81 -13.28 15.56
N ALA A 192 -4.28 -12.07 15.84
CA ALA A 192 -3.75 -10.85 15.22
C ALA A 192 -2.28 -10.61 15.58
N LYS A 193 -1.87 -10.85 16.84
CA LYS A 193 -0.45 -10.76 17.23
C LYS A 193 0.43 -11.76 16.51
N GLN A 194 -0.06 -12.98 16.33
CA GLN A 194 0.72 -14.07 15.76
C GLN A 194 0.81 -13.99 14.24
N TYR A 195 -0.30 -13.66 13.58
CA TYR A 195 -0.42 -13.79 12.12
C TYR A 195 -0.75 -12.49 11.39
N GLY A 196 -1.15 -11.42 12.09
CA GLY A 196 -1.66 -10.19 11.47
C GLY A 196 -0.66 -9.51 10.51
N ALA A 197 0.64 -9.55 10.80
CA ALA A 197 1.65 -8.99 9.90
C ALA A 197 1.73 -9.74 8.57
N LEU A 198 1.82 -11.08 8.62
CA LEU A 198 1.83 -11.93 7.42
C LEU A 198 0.48 -11.86 6.68
N ALA A 199 -0.63 -11.79 7.41
CA ALA A 199 -1.97 -11.69 6.85
C ALA A 199 -2.14 -10.43 6.01
N GLY A 200 -1.77 -9.27 6.55
CA GLY A 200 -1.81 -8.00 5.82
C GLY A 200 -0.85 -7.95 4.63
N GLU A 201 0.38 -8.45 4.79
CA GLU A 201 1.33 -8.56 3.67
C GLU A 201 0.80 -9.43 2.54
N LEU A 202 0.25 -10.60 2.87
CA LEU A 202 -0.28 -11.54 1.89
C LEU A 202 -1.52 -10.99 1.19
N HIS A 203 -2.40 -10.30 1.93
CA HIS A 203 -3.52 -9.58 1.35
C HIS A 203 -3.05 -8.53 0.33
N THR A 204 -2.09 -7.67 0.70
CA THR A 204 -1.52 -6.66 -0.21
C THR A 204 -0.86 -7.30 -1.43
N ASP A 205 -0.04 -8.33 -1.24
CA ASP A 205 0.60 -9.02 -2.36
C ASP A 205 -0.44 -9.59 -3.32
N MET A 206 -1.51 -10.20 -2.82
CA MET A 206 -2.57 -10.76 -3.67
C MET A 206 -3.39 -9.66 -4.36
N HIS A 207 -3.72 -8.57 -3.66
CA HIS A 207 -4.39 -7.40 -4.21
C HIS A 207 -3.64 -6.86 -5.45
N GLU A 208 -2.33 -6.68 -5.32
CA GLU A 208 -1.48 -6.13 -6.39
C GLU A 208 -1.23 -7.15 -7.51
N VAL A 209 -0.94 -8.40 -7.17
CA VAL A 209 -0.47 -9.43 -8.13
C VAL A 209 -1.61 -10.05 -8.92
N ILE A 210 -2.71 -10.41 -8.25
CA ILE A 210 -3.83 -11.14 -8.86
C ILE A 210 -5.14 -10.34 -8.79
N GLY A 211 -5.28 -9.40 -7.86
CA GLY A 211 -6.42 -8.50 -7.78
C GLY A 211 -6.52 -7.66 -9.03
N HIS A 212 -5.66 -6.65 -9.20
CA HIS A 212 -5.67 -5.79 -10.39
C HIS A 212 -5.44 -6.51 -11.72
N ALA A 213 -4.72 -7.64 -11.71
CA ALA A 213 -4.42 -8.41 -12.92
C ALA A 213 -5.58 -9.30 -13.41
N SER A 214 -6.59 -9.59 -12.57
CA SER A 214 -7.69 -10.49 -12.91
C SER A 214 -8.85 -9.81 -13.63
N GLY A 215 -9.64 -10.63 -14.35
CA GLY A 215 -10.87 -10.20 -14.99
C GLY A 215 -10.69 -9.29 -16.21
N LYS A 216 -11.70 -9.25 -17.08
CA LYS A 216 -11.69 -8.40 -18.30
C LYS A 216 -13.01 -7.68 -18.49
N ILE A 217 -12.96 -6.55 -19.19
CA ILE A 217 -14.15 -5.85 -19.67
C ILE A 217 -14.73 -6.53 -20.91
N ASN A 218 -16.02 -6.36 -21.15
CA ASN A 218 -16.68 -6.89 -22.34
C ASN A 218 -16.31 -6.07 -23.58
N ASP A 219 -16.29 -6.73 -24.73
CA ASP A 219 -16.00 -6.07 -26.00
C ASP A 219 -17.02 -4.96 -26.27
N GLY A 220 -16.52 -3.77 -26.62
CA GLY A 220 -17.35 -2.58 -26.86
C GLY A 220 -17.70 -1.76 -25.60
N VAL A 221 -17.34 -2.22 -24.40
CA VAL A 221 -17.48 -1.43 -23.16
C VAL A 221 -16.26 -0.51 -23.00
N GLY A 222 -16.51 0.76 -22.69
CA GLY A 222 -15.44 1.74 -22.43
C GLY A 222 -14.68 1.45 -21.13
N THR A 223 -13.53 2.10 -20.96
CA THR A 223 -12.74 1.96 -19.73
C THR A 223 -13.52 2.46 -18.49
N PRO A 224 -13.25 1.94 -17.28
CA PRO A 224 -13.99 2.30 -16.07
C PRO A 224 -14.03 3.80 -15.75
N ASP A 225 -13.01 4.57 -16.09
CA ASP A 225 -13.02 6.03 -15.94
C ASP A 225 -14.12 6.70 -16.78
N LEU A 226 -14.46 6.12 -17.94
CA LEU A 226 -15.54 6.60 -18.81
C LEU A 226 -16.91 6.07 -18.38
N THR A 227 -16.98 4.78 -18.02
CA THR A 227 -18.26 4.09 -17.74
C THR A 227 -18.69 4.25 -16.29
N LEU A 228 -17.77 4.11 -15.33
CA LEU A 228 -18.02 4.17 -13.89
C LEU A 228 -17.69 5.55 -13.26
N LYS A 229 -16.99 6.42 -14.00
CA LYS A 229 -16.71 7.82 -13.63
C LYS A 229 -16.07 7.92 -12.23
N ASN A 230 -16.69 8.69 -11.33
CA ASN A 230 -16.22 8.93 -9.97
C ASN A 230 -16.20 7.67 -9.08
N TYR A 231 -16.83 6.56 -9.51
CA TYR A 231 -16.81 5.29 -8.77
C TYR A 231 -15.75 4.31 -9.25
N ALA A 232 -15.05 4.63 -10.35
CA ALA A 232 -14.08 3.73 -10.98
C ALA A 232 -13.01 3.25 -10.00
N ASN A 233 -12.34 4.17 -9.30
CA ASN A 233 -11.27 3.84 -8.36
C ASN A 233 -11.80 3.04 -7.16
N THR A 234 -12.87 3.51 -6.51
CA THR A 234 -13.47 2.82 -5.36
C THR A 234 -13.84 1.37 -5.68
N LEU A 235 -14.43 1.12 -6.85
CA LEU A 235 -14.83 -0.23 -7.25
C LEU A 235 -13.67 -1.08 -7.74
N GLU A 236 -12.67 -0.50 -8.38
CA GLU A 236 -11.46 -1.25 -8.76
C GLU A 236 -10.71 -1.74 -7.52
N GLU A 237 -10.58 -0.88 -6.52
CA GLU A 237 -9.97 -1.24 -5.24
C GLU A 237 -10.81 -2.27 -4.46
N ALA A 238 -12.14 -2.08 -4.40
CA ALA A 238 -13.03 -3.04 -3.76
C ALA A 238 -12.91 -4.43 -4.39
N ARG A 239 -12.81 -4.48 -5.73
CA ARG A 239 -12.64 -5.71 -6.50
C ARG A 239 -11.30 -6.38 -6.20
N ALA A 240 -10.20 -5.63 -6.22
CA ALA A 240 -8.87 -6.17 -5.96
C ALA A 240 -8.74 -6.69 -4.52
N ASP A 241 -9.28 -5.96 -3.53
CA ASP A 241 -9.41 -6.45 -2.14
C ASP A 241 -10.23 -7.74 -2.07
N LEU A 242 -11.36 -7.83 -2.77
CA LEU A 242 -12.19 -9.04 -2.75
C LEU A 242 -11.51 -10.25 -3.38
N VAL A 243 -10.66 -10.07 -4.39
CA VAL A 243 -9.83 -11.17 -4.92
C VAL A 243 -8.89 -11.69 -3.83
N ALA A 244 -8.20 -10.78 -3.14
CA ALA A 244 -7.31 -11.14 -2.03
C ALA A 244 -8.09 -11.82 -0.89
N LEU A 245 -9.18 -11.22 -0.42
CA LEU A 245 -10.04 -11.76 0.63
C LEU A 245 -10.64 -13.12 0.22
N TYR A 246 -11.12 -13.29 -0.99
CA TYR A 246 -11.69 -14.57 -1.43
C TYR A 246 -10.66 -15.70 -1.35
N TYR A 247 -9.41 -15.44 -1.74
CA TYR A 247 -8.36 -16.46 -1.81
C TYR A 247 -7.53 -16.60 -0.54
N ILE A 248 -7.51 -15.62 0.38
CA ILE A 248 -6.70 -15.72 1.60
C ILE A 248 -7.16 -16.85 2.54
N MET A 249 -8.41 -17.28 2.38
CA MET A 249 -8.98 -18.46 3.05
C MET A 249 -8.94 -19.73 2.17
N ASP A 250 -8.14 -19.76 1.11
CA ASP A 250 -7.96 -20.93 0.25
C ASP A 250 -6.74 -21.78 0.66
N PRO A 251 -6.90 -23.12 0.80
CA PRO A 251 -5.79 -24.03 1.09
C PRO A 251 -4.61 -23.94 0.12
N LYS A 252 -4.85 -23.53 -1.14
CA LYS A 252 -3.81 -23.33 -2.15
C LYS A 252 -2.65 -22.47 -1.65
N LEU A 253 -2.92 -21.44 -0.83
CA LEU A 253 -1.87 -20.58 -0.27
C LEU A 253 -0.96 -21.30 0.73
N VAL A 254 -1.48 -22.31 1.44
CA VAL A 254 -0.68 -23.21 2.26
C VAL A 254 0.11 -24.17 1.37
N GLU A 255 -0.52 -24.73 0.33
CA GLU A 255 0.11 -25.67 -0.60
C GLU A 255 1.31 -25.08 -1.34
N ILE A 256 1.23 -23.81 -1.75
CA ILE A 256 2.33 -23.11 -2.41
C ILE A 256 3.34 -22.49 -1.43
N GLY A 257 3.13 -22.69 -0.12
CA GLY A 257 4.06 -22.33 0.93
C GLY A 257 4.13 -20.84 1.27
N VAL A 258 3.12 -20.04 0.91
CA VAL A 258 3.11 -18.59 1.22
C VAL A 258 2.50 -18.27 2.58
N MET A 259 1.82 -19.23 3.22
CA MET A 259 1.38 -19.11 4.61
C MET A 259 1.38 -20.47 5.33
N PRO A 260 1.57 -20.52 6.66
CA PRO A 260 1.67 -21.76 7.41
C PRO A 260 0.31 -22.45 7.65
N SER A 261 -0.80 -21.70 7.69
CA SER A 261 -2.14 -22.23 7.90
C SER A 261 -3.22 -21.19 7.56
N LEU A 262 -4.48 -21.62 7.51
CA LEU A 262 -5.64 -20.73 7.32
C LEU A 262 -5.88 -19.78 8.50
N GLU A 263 -5.20 -19.92 9.64
CA GLU A 263 -5.28 -18.92 10.72
C GLU A 263 -4.77 -17.54 10.26
N VAL A 264 -3.90 -17.50 9.25
CA VAL A 264 -3.49 -16.25 8.60
C VAL A 264 -4.66 -15.59 7.89
N GLY A 265 -5.44 -16.33 7.11
CA GLY A 265 -6.64 -15.81 6.44
C GLY A 265 -7.72 -15.35 7.42
N LYS A 266 -7.90 -16.07 8.54
CA LYS A 266 -8.83 -15.64 9.60
C LYS A 266 -8.37 -14.34 10.26
N ALA A 267 -7.07 -14.18 10.49
CA ALA A 267 -6.51 -12.95 11.03
C ALA A 267 -6.80 -11.75 10.10
N GLU A 268 -6.67 -11.94 8.79
CA GLU A 268 -7.03 -10.91 7.82
C GLU A 268 -8.52 -10.60 7.84
N TYR A 269 -9.38 -11.62 7.83
CA TYR A 269 -10.83 -11.40 7.86
C TYR A 269 -11.26 -10.62 9.10
N ASP A 270 -10.75 -10.98 10.28
CA ASP A 270 -11.02 -10.25 11.51
C ASP A 270 -10.60 -8.78 11.39
N ASN A 271 -9.38 -8.54 10.92
CA ASN A 271 -8.83 -7.20 10.76
C ASN A 271 -9.62 -6.39 9.72
N TYR A 272 -9.96 -6.98 8.58
CA TYR A 272 -10.66 -6.33 7.48
C TYR A 272 -12.08 -5.92 7.89
N ILE A 273 -12.84 -6.83 8.51
CA ILE A 273 -14.18 -6.53 9.03
C ILE A 273 -14.10 -5.49 10.15
N LEU A 274 -13.17 -5.65 11.09
CA LEU A 274 -12.98 -4.71 12.18
C LEU A 274 -12.62 -3.30 11.67
N ASN A 275 -11.76 -3.22 10.65
CA ASN A 275 -11.36 -1.96 10.04
C ASN A 275 -12.52 -1.32 9.27
N GLY A 276 -13.12 -2.05 8.33
CA GLY A 276 -14.17 -1.57 7.44
C GLY A 276 -15.44 -1.16 8.17
N MET A 277 -15.82 -1.88 9.24
CA MET A 277 -17.03 -1.57 10.02
C MET A 277 -16.80 -0.54 11.12
N MET A 278 -15.56 -0.35 11.61
CA MET A 278 -15.37 0.36 12.88
C MET A 278 -14.08 1.19 12.97
N LEU A 279 -12.89 0.59 12.87
CA LEU A 279 -11.65 1.31 13.20
C LEU A 279 -11.37 2.49 12.27
N GLN A 280 -11.73 2.38 10.99
CA GLN A 280 -11.45 3.45 10.03
C GLN A 280 -12.19 4.76 10.36
N LEU A 281 -13.32 4.68 11.07
CA LEU A 281 -14.12 5.86 11.45
C LEU A 281 -13.35 6.84 12.33
N ASN A 282 -12.31 6.39 13.04
CA ASN A 282 -11.47 7.27 13.84
C ASN A 282 -10.73 8.34 12.99
N ARG A 283 -10.57 8.10 11.68
CA ARG A 283 -9.91 9.01 10.74
C ARG A 283 -10.81 10.17 10.29
N LEU A 284 -12.10 10.11 10.61
CA LEU A 284 -13.09 11.12 10.21
C LEU A 284 -13.37 12.10 11.34
N ASP A 285 -13.77 13.32 10.98
CA ASP A 285 -14.38 14.24 11.91
C ASP A 285 -15.88 13.93 12.06
N LEU A 286 -16.42 14.17 13.25
CA LEU A 286 -17.80 13.81 13.58
C LEU A 286 -18.77 14.54 12.64
N GLY A 287 -19.69 13.79 12.03
CA GLY A 287 -20.64 14.29 11.03
C GLY A 287 -20.23 14.00 9.58
N ASP A 288 -18.94 13.74 9.34
CA ASP A 288 -18.44 13.44 8.00
C ASP A 288 -18.96 12.11 7.47
N GLN A 289 -18.95 12.00 6.15
CA GLN A 289 -19.17 10.76 5.42
C GLN A 289 -17.82 10.25 4.88
N LEU A 290 -17.78 9.01 4.39
CA LEU A 290 -16.58 8.54 3.72
C LEU A 290 -16.43 9.21 2.35
N GLU A 291 -15.24 9.74 2.07
CA GLU A 291 -14.89 10.36 0.78
C GLU A 291 -13.78 9.61 0.04
N GLU A 292 -12.74 9.21 0.76
CA GLU A 292 -11.55 8.56 0.23
C GLU A 292 -11.88 7.16 -0.35
N ALA A 293 -11.40 6.89 -1.57
CA ALA A 293 -11.77 5.69 -2.34
C ALA A 293 -11.43 4.38 -1.62
N HIS A 294 -10.25 4.28 -0.98
CA HIS A 294 -9.87 3.08 -0.27
C HIS A 294 -10.69 2.85 1.01
N MET A 295 -11.00 3.90 1.78
CA MET A 295 -11.91 3.80 2.92
C MET A 295 -13.32 3.38 2.49
N ARG A 296 -13.83 3.97 1.40
CA ARG A 296 -15.13 3.58 0.81
C ARG A 296 -15.14 2.12 0.40
N ASN A 297 -14.10 1.64 -0.27
CA ASN A 297 -14.01 0.25 -0.73
C ASN A 297 -14.11 -0.73 0.46
N ARG A 298 -13.39 -0.45 1.56
CA ARG A 298 -13.33 -1.33 2.73
C ARG A 298 -14.69 -1.39 3.41
N GLN A 299 -15.36 -0.23 3.47
CA GLN A 299 -16.72 -0.16 4.00
C GLN A 299 -17.73 -0.90 3.11
N ILE A 300 -17.63 -0.80 1.78
CA ILE A 300 -18.50 -1.54 0.85
C ILE A 300 -18.38 -3.04 1.13
N ASN A 301 -17.15 -3.56 1.09
CA ASN A 301 -16.87 -4.98 1.26
C ASN A 301 -17.36 -5.49 2.62
N ALA A 302 -17.05 -4.78 3.70
CA ALA A 302 -17.45 -5.18 5.05
C ALA A 302 -18.96 -5.05 5.30
N SER A 303 -19.58 -3.93 4.91
CA SER A 303 -21.00 -3.66 5.19
C SER A 303 -21.92 -4.52 4.34
N TRP A 304 -21.57 -4.74 3.07
CA TRP A 304 -22.32 -5.64 2.21
C TRP A 304 -22.24 -7.07 2.74
N ALA A 305 -21.05 -7.53 3.14
CA ALA A 305 -20.89 -8.85 3.70
C ALA A 305 -21.65 -9.03 5.03
N TYR A 306 -21.64 -8.01 5.88
CA TYR A 306 -22.44 -7.98 7.11
C TYR A 306 -23.95 -8.08 6.82
N GLU A 307 -24.46 -7.32 5.85
CA GLU A 307 -25.88 -7.38 5.48
C GLU A 307 -26.27 -8.74 4.93
N LYS A 308 -25.52 -9.27 3.96
CA LYS A 308 -25.84 -10.57 3.33
C LYS A 308 -25.67 -11.75 4.28
N GLY A 309 -24.72 -11.66 5.20
CA GLY A 309 -24.47 -12.66 6.24
C GLY A 309 -25.45 -12.61 7.41
N LYS A 310 -26.31 -11.58 7.51
CA LYS A 310 -27.13 -11.33 8.69
C LYS A 310 -28.09 -12.48 9.03
N LYS A 311 -28.70 -13.11 8.02
CA LYS A 311 -29.65 -14.22 8.22
C LYS A 311 -28.99 -15.44 8.88
N ASP A 312 -27.74 -15.72 8.51
CA ASP A 312 -26.98 -16.87 8.98
C ASP A 312 -26.04 -16.48 10.15
N ASN A 313 -26.15 -15.24 10.67
CA ASN A 313 -25.31 -14.65 11.71
C ASN A 313 -23.79 -14.78 11.44
N VAL A 314 -23.38 -14.61 10.18
CA VAL A 314 -21.98 -14.79 9.73
C VAL A 314 -21.05 -13.77 10.39
N ILE A 315 -21.48 -12.51 10.43
CA ILE A 315 -20.83 -11.43 11.16
C ILE A 315 -21.86 -10.89 12.15
N GLU A 316 -21.50 -10.89 13.42
CA GLU A 316 -22.35 -10.46 14.52
C GLU A 316 -21.91 -9.10 15.04
N ARG A 317 -22.85 -8.15 15.12
CA ARG A 317 -22.67 -6.88 15.83
C ARG A 317 -23.11 -7.09 17.28
N VAL A 318 -22.14 -7.18 18.19
CA VAL A 318 -22.37 -7.42 19.62
C VAL A 318 -22.20 -6.12 20.40
N THR A 319 -23.14 -5.82 21.30
CA THR A 319 -22.96 -4.75 22.29
C THR A 319 -22.67 -5.37 23.65
N LYS A 320 -21.51 -5.05 24.23
CA LYS A 320 -21.11 -5.51 25.56
C LYS A 320 -20.60 -4.31 26.36
N ASP A 321 -21.11 -4.13 27.59
CA ASP A 321 -20.73 -3.03 28.48
C ASP A 321 -20.82 -1.64 27.82
N GLY A 322 -21.84 -1.45 26.98
CA GLY A 322 -22.05 -0.21 26.22
C GLY A 322 -21.12 0.01 25.03
N LYS A 323 -20.28 -0.99 24.67
CA LYS A 323 -19.36 -0.93 23.53
C LYS A 323 -19.79 -1.88 22.42
N THR A 324 -19.70 -1.44 21.18
CA THR A 324 -19.96 -2.22 19.98
C THR A 324 -18.72 -3.01 19.56
N TYR A 325 -18.93 -4.25 19.15
CA TYR A 325 -17.93 -5.15 18.60
C TYR A 325 -18.47 -5.85 17.37
N PHE A 326 -17.59 -6.22 16.46
CA PHE A 326 -17.91 -7.10 15.32
C PHE A 326 -17.14 -8.39 15.47
N LYS A 327 -17.84 -9.52 15.36
CA LYS A 327 -17.28 -10.86 15.49
C LYS A 327 -17.70 -11.69 14.29
N ILE A 328 -16.74 -12.39 13.69
CA ILE A 328 -17.03 -13.38 12.64
C ILE A 328 -17.34 -14.71 13.30
N ASN A 329 -18.50 -15.29 12.99
CA ASN A 329 -18.92 -16.61 13.47
C ASN A 329 -18.67 -17.72 12.44
N ASP A 330 -18.63 -17.40 11.14
CA ASP A 330 -18.36 -18.37 10.08
C ASP A 330 -17.47 -17.78 8.97
N TYR A 331 -16.18 -18.09 9.02
CA TYR A 331 -15.19 -17.61 8.05
C TYR A 331 -15.40 -18.19 6.65
N ASN A 332 -15.91 -19.43 6.52
CA ASN A 332 -16.11 -20.06 5.21
C ASN A 332 -17.34 -19.49 4.51
N LYS A 333 -18.41 -19.24 5.27
CA LYS A 333 -19.58 -18.54 4.75
C LYS A 333 -19.23 -17.11 4.38
N LEU A 334 -18.40 -16.42 5.17
CA LEU A 334 -17.90 -15.09 4.80
C LEU A 334 -17.09 -15.11 3.50
N ARG A 335 -16.23 -16.11 3.30
CA ARG A 335 -15.51 -16.31 2.02
C ARG A 335 -16.48 -16.43 0.83
N THR A 336 -17.58 -17.17 1.01
CA THR A 336 -18.62 -17.34 -0.02
C THR A 336 -19.26 -15.99 -0.36
N ILE A 337 -19.63 -15.23 0.66
CA ILE A 337 -20.22 -13.89 0.52
C ILE A 337 -19.25 -12.93 -0.19
N PHE A 338 -17.97 -12.93 0.16
CA PHE A 338 -16.97 -12.14 -0.57
C PHE A 338 -16.87 -12.57 -2.04
N GLY A 339 -16.97 -13.87 -2.35
CA GLY A 339 -16.99 -14.35 -3.73
C GLY A 339 -18.23 -13.88 -4.51
N GLU A 340 -19.39 -13.82 -3.87
CA GLU A 340 -20.62 -13.27 -4.47
C GLU A 340 -20.48 -11.79 -4.79
N LEU A 341 -19.95 -11.00 -3.85
CA LEU A 341 -19.70 -9.58 -4.09
C LEU A 341 -18.63 -9.36 -5.17
N LEU A 342 -17.56 -10.16 -5.17
CA LEU A 342 -16.50 -10.10 -6.18
C LEU A 342 -17.08 -10.31 -7.58
N LYS A 343 -17.95 -11.32 -7.72
CA LYS A 343 -18.64 -11.60 -8.98
C LYS A 343 -19.50 -10.42 -9.44
N GLU A 344 -20.23 -9.78 -8.53
CA GLU A 344 -21.08 -8.63 -8.86
C GLU A 344 -20.25 -7.38 -9.21
N ILE A 345 -19.22 -7.05 -8.43
CA ILE A 345 -18.35 -5.90 -8.75
C ILE A 345 -17.62 -6.11 -10.08
N GLN A 346 -17.17 -7.34 -10.36
CA GLN A 346 -16.61 -7.66 -11.68
C GLN A 346 -17.65 -7.47 -12.79
N ARG A 347 -18.90 -7.93 -12.61
CA ARG A 347 -19.96 -7.70 -13.59
C ARG A 347 -20.18 -6.21 -13.85
N ILE A 348 -20.32 -5.41 -12.79
CA ILE A 348 -20.46 -3.95 -12.87
C ILE A 348 -19.33 -3.33 -13.68
N LYS A 349 -18.08 -3.71 -13.39
CA LYS A 349 -16.89 -3.24 -14.11
C LYS A 349 -16.91 -3.67 -15.57
N SER A 350 -17.20 -4.94 -15.84
CA SER A 350 -17.10 -5.54 -17.17
C SER A 350 -18.18 -5.06 -18.13
N GLU A 351 -19.35 -4.71 -17.60
CA GLU A 351 -20.50 -4.22 -18.36
C GLU A 351 -20.63 -2.69 -18.36
N GLY A 352 -19.84 -1.99 -17.54
CA GLY A 352 -19.91 -0.53 -17.41
C GLY A 352 -21.21 -0.04 -16.76
N ASP A 353 -21.77 -0.81 -15.83
CA ASP A 353 -23.07 -0.56 -15.20
C ASP A 353 -22.99 0.54 -14.13
N TYR A 354 -23.00 1.79 -14.59
CA TYR A 354 -22.94 2.97 -13.71
C TYR A 354 -24.06 3.01 -12.66
N LYS A 355 -25.25 2.50 -12.99
CA LYS A 355 -26.39 2.51 -12.08
C LYS A 355 -26.17 1.55 -10.91
N ALA A 356 -25.74 0.33 -11.19
CA ALA A 356 -25.38 -0.63 -10.14
C ALA A 356 -24.16 -0.16 -9.34
N ALA A 357 -23.16 0.44 -9.99
CA ALA A 357 -22.03 1.08 -9.32
C ALA A 357 -22.49 2.14 -8.30
N THR A 358 -23.38 3.05 -8.73
CA THR A 358 -23.96 4.08 -7.87
C THR A 358 -24.69 3.46 -6.68
N ALA A 359 -25.55 2.45 -6.93
CA ALA A 359 -26.32 1.80 -5.88
C ALA A 359 -25.42 1.12 -4.83
N LEU A 360 -24.34 0.47 -5.28
CA LEU A 360 -23.41 -0.22 -4.38
C LEU A 360 -22.58 0.78 -3.56
N VAL A 361 -21.99 1.79 -4.20
CA VAL A 361 -21.13 2.77 -3.51
C VAL A 361 -21.94 3.66 -2.58
N GLU A 362 -23.04 4.24 -3.04
CA GLU A 362 -23.87 5.12 -2.20
C GLU A 362 -24.65 4.35 -1.12
N GLY A 363 -24.91 3.06 -1.36
CA GLY A 363 -25.60 2.18 -0.42
C GLY A 363 -24.70 1.72 0.73
N TYR A 364 -23.45 1.35 0.44
CA TYR A 364 -22.57 0.68 1.42
C TYR A 364 -21.26 1.42 1.69
N GLY A 365 -20.78 2.24 0.77
CA GLY A 365 -19.46 2.86 0.83
C GLY A 365 -19.40 4.27 1.39
N VAL A 366 -20.50 5.03 1.37
CA VAL A 366 -20.48 6.45 1.73
C VAL A 366 -20.98 6.70 3.16
N LYS A 367 -22.12 6.11 3.51
CA LYS A 367 -22.86 6.46 4.73
C LYS A 367 -22.18 5.95 5.99
N VAL A 368 -21.99 6.83 6.97
CA VAL A 368 -21.41 6.50 8.27
C VAL A 368 -22.50 6.44 9.34
N ASP A 369 -22.55 5.34 10.11
CA ASP A 369 -23.34 5.23 11.35
C ASP A 369 -22.77 6.21 12.39
N GLN A 370 -23.39 7.38 12.51
CA GLN A 370 -22.90 8.47 13.36
C GLN A 370 -22.89 8.12 14.85
N ALA A 371 -23.77 7.20 15.29
CA ALA A 371 -23.76 6.73 16.68
C ALA A 371 -22.53 5.86 16.95
N LEU A 372 -22.24 4.92 16.03
CA LEU A 372 -21.02 4.11 16.10
C LEU A 372 -19.76 4.97 15.95
N HIS A 373 -19.77 5.95 15.05
CA HIS A 373 -18.63 6.87 14.86
C HIS A 373 -18.30 7.63 16.14
N LYS A 374 -19.31 8.18 16.82
CA LYS A 374 -19.14 8.83 18.12
C LYS A 374 -18.56 7.88 19.16
N GLU A 375 -19.10 6.65 19.26
CA GLU A 375 -18.58 5.62 20.16
C GLU A 375 -17.10 5.32 19.87
N VAL A 376 -16.73 5.16 18.61
CA VAL A 376 -15.35 4.90 18.17
C VAL A 376 -14.43 6.04 18.60
N LYS A 377 -14.78 7.30 18.35
CA LYS A 377 -13.97 8.48 18.75
C LYS A 377 -13.81 8.54 20.27
N GLU A 378 -14.88 8.28 21.03
CA GLU A 378 -14.84 8.25 22.50
C GLU A 378 -13.99 7.11 23.07
N ARG A 379 -13.96 5.96 22.41
CA ARG A 379 -13.11 4.83 22.79
C ARG A 379 -11.65 5.11 22.44
N PHE A 380 -11.36 5.61 21.24
CA PHE A 380 -10.01 5.95 20.80
C PHE A 380 -9.36 7.06 21.63
N SER A 381 -10.12 8.08 22.06
CA SER A 381 -9.59 9.18 22.86
C SER A 381 -8.98 8.72 24.20
N LYS A 382 -9.46 7.59 24.73
CA LYS A 382 -8.95 6.97 25.97
C LYS A 382 -7.67 6.16 25.77
N LEU A 383 -7.31 5.83 24.52
CA LEU A 383 -6.15 4.99 24.20
C LEU A 383 -4.85 5.77 24.07
N ASN A 384 -4.92 7.12 24.04
CA ASN A 384 -3.78 8.01 23.84
C ASN A 384 -2.90 7.60 22.64
N ILE A 385 -3.54 7.19 21.55
CA ILE A 385 -2.87 6.78 20.31
C ILE A 385 -2.67 8.02 19.45
N ALA A 386 -1.41 8.33 19.13
CA ALA A 386 -1.11 9.38 18.15
C ALA A 386 -1.75 9.04 16.78
N PRO A 387 -2.50 9.97 16.17
CA PRO A 387 -3.22 9.74 14.91
C PRO A 387 -2.28 9.59 13.71
N TYR A 388 -1.11 10.22 13.77
CA TYR A 388 -0.07 10.14 12.76
C TYR A 388 1.10 9.30 13.27
N LYS A 389 1.75 8.60 12.36
CA LYS A 389 2.98 7.85 12.62
C LYS A 389 4.10 8.44 11.79
N GLY A 390 5.33 8.25 12.27
CA GLY A 390 6.53 8.57 11.52
C GLY A 390 7.65 7.60 11.89
N PHE A 391 8.63 7.52 11.02
CA PHE A 391 9.76 6.59 11.12
C PHE A 391 11.05 7.38 11.28
N VAL A 392 11.79 7.03 12.33
CA VAL A 392 13.18 7.46 12.46
C VAL A 392 14.04 6.64 11.52
N GLN A 393 14.97 7.29 10.84
CA GLN A 393 15.80 6.68 9.80
C GLN A 393 17.02 5.98 10.42
N PRO A 394 17.51 4.85 9.89
CA PRO A 394 18.77 4.29 10.34
C PRO A 394 19.96 5.17 9.89
N LYS A 395 21.09 5.04 10.58
CA LYS A 395 22.38 5.62 10.20
C LYS A 395 23.24 4.55 9.54
N LEU A 396 23.68 4.81 8.31
CA LEU A 396 24.65 3.96 7.60
C LEU A 396 26.07 4.44 7.91
N VAL A 397 26.88 3.60 8.54
CA VAL A 397 28.23 3.92 9.00
C VAL A 397 29.25 3.09 8.22
N ALA A 398 30.02 3.74 7.36
CA ALA A 398 31.11 3.10 6.62
C ALA A 398 32.22 2.66 7.59
N VAL A 399 32.62 1.40 7.50
CA VAL A 399 33.79 0.85 8.19
C VAL A 399 34.95 0.86 7.21
N MET A 400 35.98 1.62 7.55
CA MET A 400 37.14 1.84 6.68
C MET A 400 38.24 0.80 6.91
N ASP A 401 38.98 0.51 5.83
CA ASP A 401 40.27 -0.18 5.82
C ASP A 401 41.25 0.66 4.96
N GLY A 402 42.03 1.51 5.63
CA GLY A 402 42.70 2.63 4.97
C GLY A 402 41.68 3.54 4.26
N ASP A 403 41.87 3.74 2.95
CA ASP A 403 41.00 4.55 2.11
C ASP A 403 39.81 3.78 1.49
N LYS A 404 39.70 2.47 1.77
CA LYS A 404 38.64 1.61 1.21
C LYS A 404 37.54 1.37 2.23
N ILE A 405 36.30 1.30 1.76
CA ILE A 405 35.17 0.82 2.57
C ILE A 405 35.21 -0.71 2.56
N LYS A 406 35.28 -1.34 3.73
CA LYS A 406 35.22 -2.81 3.87
C LYS A 406 33.85 -3.33 4.31
N ASP A 407 33.06 -2.49 4.97
CA ASP A 407 31.74 -2.83 5.49
C ASP A 407 30.90 -1.55 5.68
N VAL A 408 29.58 -1.69 5.77
CA VAL A 408 28.65 -0.62 6.09
C VAL A 408 27.72 -1.10 7.20
N LYS A 409 27.90 -0.57 8.41
CA LYS A 409 27.05 -0.89 9.55
C LYS A 409 25.76 -0.10 9.49
N VAL A 410 24.68 -0.74 9.91
CA VAL A 410 23.37 -0.09 10.11
C VAL A 410 23.19 0.12 11.61
N GLU A 411 23.09 1.38 12.02
CA GLU A 411 22.83 1.77 13.41
C GLU A 411 21.44 2.42 13.50
N TYR A 412 20.70 2.16 14.57
CA TYR A 412 19.39 2.75 14.79
C TYR A 412 19.48 3.87 15.83
N PRO A 413 18.90 5.05 15.58
CA PRO A 413 18.91 6.14 16.54
C PRO A 413 18.14 5.76 17.80
N THR A 414 18.57 6.28 18.95
CA THR A 414 17.93 6.01 20.24
C THR A 414 16.69 6.86 20.48
N SER A 415 16.55 7.98 19.77
CA SER A 415 15.38 8.86 19.83
C SER A 415 15.21 9.71 18.57
N TYR A 416 13.99 10.16 18.32
CA TYR A 416 13.68 11.15 17.27
C TYR A 416 14.48 12.45 17.44
N GLU A 417 14.59 12.95 18.68
CA GLU A 417 15.33 14.18 19.00
C GLU A 417 16.81 14.06 18.63
N SER A 418 17.46 12.95 19.01
CA SER A 418 18.88 12.72 18.71
C SER A 418 19.16 12.70 17.20
N GLN A 419 18.25 12.10 16.43
CA GLN A 419 18.34 12.08 14.97
C GLN A 419 18.19 13.48 14.38
N MET A 420 17.15 14.22 14.78
CA MET A 420 16.89 15.54 14.21
C MET A 420 17.99 16.55 14.53
N LEU A 421 18.53 16.52 15.75
CA LEU A 421 19.70 17.32 16.13
C LEU A 421 20.95 16.91 15.33
N GLY A 422 21.15 15.61 15.12
CA GLY A 422 22.23 15.09 14.27
C GLY A 422 22.11 15.58 12.82
N PHE A 423 20.92 15.50 12.23
CA PHE A 423 20.65 16.03 10.89
C PHE A 423 20.87 17.53 10.79
N GLY A 424 20.41 18.31 11.77
CA GLY A 424 20.64 19.75 11.82
C GLY A 424 22.13 20.11 11.89
N LYS A 425 22.96 19.29 12.54
CA LYS A 425 24.40 19.53 12.67
C LYS A 425 25.20 19.07 11.44
N GLU A 426 24.88 17.90 10.90
CA GLU A 426 25.70 17.23 9.88
C GLU A 426 25.19 17.45 8.44
N TYR A 427 23.88 17.69 8.27
CA TYR A 427 23.21 17.66 6.96
C TYR A 427 22.41 18.94 6.63
N SER A 428 22.53 20.01 7.44
CA SER A 428 21.89 21.31 7.17
C SER A 428 22.81 22.23 6.36
N PHE A 429 22.79 22.09 5.03
CA PHE A 429 23.71 22.82 4.13
C PHE A 429 23.18 24.16 3.61
N LEU A 430 21.89 24.46 3.78
CA LEU A 430 21.30 25.69 3.28
C LEU A 430 21.47 26.85 4.28
N PRO A 431 21.58 28.10 3.79
CA PRO A 431 21.50 29.27 4.65
C PRO A 431 20.09 29.43 5.23
N ASN A 432 19.98 30.19 6.33
CA ASN A 432 18.69 30.51 6.95
C ASN A 432 17.74 31.30 6.03
N LYS A 433 18.28 31.97 5.00
CA LYS A 433 17.53 32.71 3.98
C LYS A 433 17.97 32.23 2.60
N ASN A 434 17.03 31.68 1.82
CA ASN A 434 17.27 31.06 0.52
C ASN A 434 16.82 31.95 -0.63
#